data_AF-A0A7J6JFD5-F1
#
_entry.id   AF-A0A7J6JFD5-F1
#
_cell.length_a   1.000
_cell.length_b   1.000
_cell.length_c   1.000
_cell.angle_alpha   90.00
_cell.angle_beta   90.00
_cell.angle_gamma   90.00
#
_symmetry.space_group_name_H-M   'P 1'
#
loop_
_entity.id
_entity.type
_entity.pdbx_description
1 polymer ?
#
loop_
_entity_poly.entity_id
_entity_poly.type
_entity_poly.pdbx_seq_one_letter_code
_entity_poly.pdbx_strand_id
1 'polypeptide(L)'
;MEATFQVDLDILQDPLVAANQKEWMLDLILSQIVPYRYYQEPRLFPELAFYGTLLNNRADFCQIWSFVTRFHVWIYDLAITNSEMADQAIESLKQMQQSLEIESLLEAATSAGPSPADYPSPPGTVTESIPVTPQQATTSSSRAPKSAIVVSDHPLLVAELDKPALCIYQGIIKDREHFAEINNAYNRHVKRQPGLTPEEDHSWPQSTEKCIEYIQEMYSAITSTNDFFELRKAKERLAKVRAKTADSKLPEAQEQGVSGSSAINDPRKRKATEERPKGLSKADWDLLKEDNSASDRLNTVIHHKITDVEIEVICWQLLIAAEDAQRGFTMKPLWSGERTVSTWDHFTTFGERWSAMVKELLDCKILVHSLLRADWFAKFASAPTKERAAKLSNDLLNGRRDVRNQAGREIIREKTAANEWTSAEDFEIRTKDGQLVHKGGQIGDNARRQLAKRRKA
;
A
#
# COMPACT_ATOMS: atom_id res chain seq x y z
N MET A 1 -0.72 -9.66 -53.22
CA MET A 1 0.46 -9.01 -52.64
C MET A 1 -0.02 -8.35 -51.36
N GLU A 2 0.36 -8.87 -50.20
CA GLU A 2 0.08 -8.17 -48.93
C GLU A 2 0.87 -6.85 -48.96
N ALA A 3 0.18 -5.73 -48.76
CA ALA A 3 0.83 -4.43 -48.70
C ALA A 3 1.80 -4.41 -47.51
N THR A 4 3.01 -3.91 -47.71
CA THR A 4 4.02 -3.75 -46.66
C THR A 4 3.76 -2.47 -45.87
N PHE A 5 4.14 -2.43 -44.59
CA PHE A 5 4.06 -1.21 -43.76
C PHE A 5 4.84 -0.01 -44.35
N GLN A 6 5.77 -0.26 -45.28
CA GLN A 6 6.44 0.80 -46.04
C GLN A 6 5.45 1.77 -46.70
N VAL A 7 4.31 1.30 -47.20
CA VAL A 7 3.28 2.17 -47.79
C VAL A 7 2.71 3.13 -46.75
N ASP A 8 2.53 2.66 -45.51
CA ASP A 8 2.03 3.48 -44.42
C ASP A 8 3.09 4.48 -43.93
N LEU A 9 4.38 4.11 -43.97
CA LEU A 9 5.49 5.04 -43.71
C LEU A 9 5.55 6.15 -44.76
N ASP A 10 5.35 5.80 -46.04
CA ASP A 10 5.32 6.79 -47.12
C ASP A 10 4.16 7.78 -46.91
N ILE A 11 2.98 7.31 -46.47
CA ILE A 11 1.84 8.16 -46.10
C ILE A 11 2.19 9.10 -44.93
N LEU A 12 2.87 8.59 -43.90
CA LEU A 12 3.29 9.41 -42.75
C LEU A 12 4.28 10.52 -43.16
N GLN A 13 5.14 10.24 -44.13
CA GLN A 13 6.16 11.18 -44.63
C GLN A 13 5.63 12.13 -45.71
N ASP A 14 4.49 11.83 -46.35
CA ASP A 14 3.96 12.63 -47.45
C ASP A 14 3.40 13.98 -46.93
N PRO A 15 3.97 15.14 -47.34
CA PRO A 15 3.50 16.45 -46.90
C PRO A 15 2.07 16.79 -47.37
N LEU A 16 1.52 16.06 -48.34
CA LEU A 16 0.16 16.26 -48.85
C LEU A 16 -0.91 15.57 -48.01
N VAL A 17 -0.52 14.63 -47.13
CA VAL A 17 -1.44 13.93 -46.24
C VAL A 17 -1.77 14.83 -45.05
N ALA A 18 -3.07 14.97 -44.74
CA ALA A 18 -3.55 15.84 -43.68
C ALA A 18 -2.98 15.45 -42.30
N ALA A 19 -2.60 16.44 -41.49
CA ALA A 19 -1.96 16.25 -40.20
C ALA A 19 -2.80 15.37 -39.25
N ASN A 20 -4.12 15.57 -39.22
CA ASN A 20 -5.05 14.78 -38.41
C ASN A 20 -5.00 13.27 -38.74
N GLN A 21 -4.79 12.90 -40.01
CA GLN A 21 -4.66 11.51 -40.42
C GLN A 21 -3.34 10.92 -39.91
N LYS A 22 -2.24 11.66 -39.98
CA LYS A 22 -0.93 11.24 -39.48
C LYS A 22 -0.92 11.11 -37.97
N GLU A 23 -1.49 12.08 -37.26
CA GLU A 23 -1.66 12.05 -35.81
C GLU A 23 -2.46 10.82 -35.38
N TRP A 24 -3.58 10.55 -36.05
CA TRP A 24 -4.39 9.36 -35.77
C TRP A 24 -3.62 8.05 -35.99
N MET A 25 -2.84 7.94 -37.07
CA MET A 25 -2.03 6.75 -37.35
C MET A 25 -0.94 6.55 -36.28
N LEU A 26 -0.23 7.63 -35.91
CA LEU A 26 0.85 7.61 -34.92
C LEU A 26 0.31 7.35 -33.51
N ASP A 27 -0.78 7.99 -33.12
CA ASP A 27 -1.44 7.76 -31.83
C ASP A 27 -1.89 6.30 -31.69
N LEU A 28 -2.49 5.74 -32.74
CA LEU A 28 -2.92 4.34 -32.73
C LEU A 28 -1.74 3.38 -32.47
N ILE A 29 -0.61 3.52 -33.17
CA ILE A 29 0.52 2.59 -32.99
C ILE A 29 1.27 2.85 -31.67
N LEU A 30 1.51 4.11 -31.31
CA LEU A 30 2.31 4.49 -30.15
C LEU A 30 1.56 4.30 -28.83
N SER A 31 0.23 4.44 -28.81
CA SER A 31 -0.59 4.25 -27.60
C SER A 31 -1.16 2.84 -27.46
N GLN A 32 -1.44 2.12 -28.56
CA GLN A 32 -2.14 0.83 -28.49
C GLN A 32 -1.27 -0.38 -28.82
N ILE A 33 -0.15 -0.21 -29.53
CA ILE A 33 0.71 -1.35 -29.94
C ILE A 33 2.04 -1.36 -29.20
N VAL A 34 2.79 -0.25 -29.30
CA VAL A 34 4.14 -0.10 -28.70
C VAL A 34 4.19 -0.36 -27.20
N PRO A 35 3.21 0.07 -26.37
CA PRO A 35 3.29 -0.13 -24.92
C PRO A 35 3.26 -1.59 -24.47
N TYR A 36 2.84 -2.50 -25.36
CA TYR A 36 2.76 -3.93 -25.05
C TYR A 36 4.02 -4.72 -25.43
N ARG A 37 5.05 -4.05 -25.96
CA ARG A 37 6.34 -4.69 -26.23
C ARG A 37 6.98 -5.19 -24.93
N TYR A 38 7.54 -6.40 -24.95
CA TYR A 38 8.23 -6.95 -23.79
C TYR A 38 9.51 -6.17 -23.47
N TYR A 39 9.70 -5.86 -22.19
CA TYR A 39 10.90 -5.15 -21.70
C TYR A 39 12.08 -6.08 -21.42
N GLN A 40 11.86 -7.40 -21.41
CA GLN A 40 12.88 -8.42 -21.17
C GLN A 40 13.31 -9.07 -22.49
N GLU A 41 14.58 -9.44 -22.62
CA GLU A 41 15.09 -10.11 -23.82
C GLU A 41 14.47 -11.52 -23.99
N PRO A 42 14.01 -11.89 -25.20
CA PRO A 42 13.99 -11.06 -26.42
C PRO A 42 12.86 -10.02 -26.35
N ARG A 43 13.19 -8.73 -26.58
CA ARG A 43 12.24 -7.59 -26.50
C ARG A 43 11.26 -7.56 -27.68
N LEU A 44 10.47 -8.61 -27.81
CA LEU A 44 9.50 -8.83 -28.89
C LEU A 44 8.15 -8.20 -28.55
N PHE A 45 7.29 -8.13 -29.57
CA PHE A 45 5.89 -7.79 -29.39
C PHE A 45 5.07 -9.08 -29.15
N PRO A 46 3.94 -9.01 -28.42
CA PRO A 46 2.95 -10.09 -28.36
C PRO A 46 2.52 -10.56 -29.75
N GLU A 47 2.02 -11.79 -29.86
CA GLU A 47 1.48 -12.31 -31.12
C GLU A 47 0.29 -11.48 -31.63
N LEU A 48 0.08 -11.47 -32.95
CA LEU A 48 -0.99 -10.67 -33.57
C LEU A 48 -2.38 -10.95 -32.97
N ALA A 49 -2.67 -12.19 -32.56
CA ALA A 49 -3.93 -12.57 -31.91
C ALA A 49 -4.22 -11.80 -30.61
N PHE A 50 -3.17 -11.40 -29.87
CA PHE A 50 -3.30 -10.54 -28.70
C PHE A 50 -3.91 -9.18 -29.07
N TYR A 51 -3.39 -8.54 -30.11
CA TYR A 51 -3.89 -7.25 -30.59
C TYR A 51 -5.29 -7.35 -31.18
N GLY A 52 -5.61 -8.49 -31.81
CA GLY A 52 -6.97 -8.79 -32.24
C GLY A 52 -7.95 -8.75 -31.08
N THR A 53 -7.58 -9.38 -29.95
CA THR A 53 -8.40 -9.37 -28.73
C THR A 53 -8.44 -7.98 -28.08
N LEU A 54 -7.30 -7.29 -28.02
CA LEU A 54 -7.18 -5.95 -27.42
C LEU A 54 -8.07 -4.92 -28.13
N LEU A 55 -8.10 -4.96 -29.46
CA LEU A 55 -8.76 -3.94 -30.28
C LEU A 55 -10.18 -4.33 -30.71
N ASN A 56 -10.63 -5.55 -30.44
CA ASN A 56 -11.91 -6.10 -30.93
C ASN A 56 -13.14 -5.24 -30.59
N ASN A 57 -13.10 -4.52 -29.47
CA ASN A 57 -14.24 -3.70 -29.00
C ASN A 57 -14.23 -2.27 -29.59
N ARG A 58 -13.24 -1.91 -30.41
CA ARG A 58 -13.21 -0.60 -31.05
C ARG A 58 -14.23 -0.52 -32.18
N ALA A 59 -14.94 0.60 -32.27
CA ALA A 59 -15.93 0.83 -33.32
C ALA A 59 -15.30 0.85 -34.73
N ASP A 60 -14.03 1.23 -34.83
CA ASP A 60 -13.24 1.30 -36.06
C ASP A 60 -12.37 0.05 -36.31
N PHE A 61 -12.59 -1.06 -35.58
CA PHE A 61 -11.73 -2.26 -35.64
C PHE A 61 -11.43 -2.71 -37.08
N CYS A 62 -12.45 -2.88 -37.92
CA CYS A 62 -12.29 -3.32 -39.31
C CYS A 62 -11.43 -2.36 -40.15
N GLN A 63 -11.47 -1.05 -39.85
CA GLN A 63 -10.70 -0.03 -40.55
C GLN A 63 -9.23 -0.07 -40.14
N ILE A 64 -8.97 -0.19 -38.83
CA ILE A 64 -7.61 -0.15 -38.28
C ILE A 64 -6.86 -1.48 -38.38
N TRP A 65 -7.56 -2.61 -38.43
CA TRP A 65 -6.95 -3.92 -38.29
C TRP A 65 -5.91 -4.22 -39.36
N SER A 66 -6.17 -3.79 -40.60
CA SER A 66 -5.22 -3.97 -41.70
C SER A 66 -3.92 -3.19 -41.46
N PHE A 67 -4.02 -1.98 -40.92
CA PHE A 67 -2.87 -1.13 -40.59
C PHE A 67 -2.08 -1.70 -39.41
N VAL A 68 -2.77 -2.10 -38.34
CA VAL A 68 -2.16 -2.76 -37.17
C VAL A 68 -1.41 -4.03 -37.57
N THR A 69 -2.00 -4.85 -38.44
CA THR A 69 -1.37 -6.09 -38.93
C THR A 69 -0.08 -5.79 -39.68
N ARG A 70 -0.08 -4.81 -40.60
CA ARG A 70 1.13 -4.43 -41.35
C ARG A 70 2.22 -3.88 -40.43
N PHE A 71 1.86 -3.00 -39.51
CA PHE A 71 2.80 -2.46 -38.52
C PHE A 71 3.40 -3.57 -37.67
N HIS A 72 2.56 -4.46 -37.13
CA HIS A 72 2.98 -5.57 -36.27
C HIS A 72 3.98 -6.48 -36.99
N VAL A 73 3.67 -6.93 -38.21
CA VAL A 73 4.57 -7.78 -38.99
C VAL A 73 5.91 -7.09 -39.21
N TRP A 74 5.90 -5.82 -39.62
CA TRP A 74 7.12 -5.06 -39.86
C TRP A 74 7.98 -4.87 -38.60
N ILE A 75 7.38 -4.42 -37.49
CA ILE A 75 8.14 -4.13 -36.27
C ILE A 75 8.57 -5.42 -35.55
N TYR A 76 7.80 -6.50 -35.67
CA TYR A 76 8.14 -7.81 -35.14
C TYR A 76 9.33 -8.43 -35.88
N ASP A 77 9.35 -8.35 -37.22
CA ASP A 77 10.49 -8.79 -38.04
C ASP A 77 11.77 -7.99 -37.72
N LEU A 78 11.64 -6.67 -37.52
CA LEU A 78 12.73 -5.82 -37.04
C LEU A 78 13.22 -6.26 -35.66
N ALA A 79 12.30 -6.48 -34.70
CA ALA A 79 12.65 -6.87 -33.34
C ALA A 79 13.32 -8.24 -33.25
N ILE A 80 12.92 -9.20 -34.10
CA ILE A 80 13.57 -10.51 -34.22
C ILE A 80 14.98 -10.38 -34.79
N THR A 81 15.15 -9.55 -35.83
CA THR A 81 16.43 -9.41 -36.53
C THR A 81 17.43 -8.63 -35.68
N ASN A 82 17.00 -7.50 -35.12
CA ASN A 82 17.77 -6.66 -34.23
C ASN A 82 16.84 -5.78 -33.37
N SER A 83 16.75 -6.10 -32.08
CA SER A 83 15.92 -5.35 -31.14
C SER A 83 16.27 -3.85 -31.05
N GLU A 84 17.53 -3.45 -31.30
CA GLU A 84 17.93 -2.04 -31.33
C GLU A 84 17.39 -1.30 -32.56
N MET A 85 17.25 -1.99 -33.70
CA MET A 85 16.62 -1.39 -34.89
C MET A 85 15.13 -1.13 -34.64
N ALA A 86 14.45 -2.03 -33.92
CA ALA A 86 13.07 -1.78 -33.49
C ALA A 86 12.98 -0.59 -32.51
N ASP A 87 13.95 -0.42 -31.61
CA ASP A 87 14.03 0.76 -30.72
C ASP A 87 14.16 2.05 -31.53
N GLN A 88 15.11 2.09 -32.48
CA GLN A 88 15.34 3.26 -33.34
C GLN A 88 14.11 3.58 -34.20
N ALA A 89 13.42 2.57 -34.72
CA ALA A 89 12.19 2.75 -35.48
C ALA A 89 11.07 3.36 -34.63
N ILE A 90 10.85 2.87 -33.41
CA ILE A 90 9.87 3.41 -32.47
C ILE A 90 10.20 4.86 -32.11
N GLU A 91 11.48 5.15 -31.84
CA GLU A 91 11.91 6.50 -31.50
C GLU A 91 11.72 7.48 -32.66
N SER A 92 11.99 7.05 -33.90
CA SER A 92 11.72 7.84 -35.11
C SER A 92 10.23 8.18 -35.25
N LEU A 93 9.34 7.24 -34.93
CA LEU A 93 7.88 7.47 -34.95
C LEU A 93 7.43 8.46 -33.87
N LYS A 94 8.01 8.38 -32.66
CA LYS A 94 7.73 9.36 -31.59
C LYS A 94 8.18 10.77 -31.95
N GLN A 95 9.37 10.91 -32.56
CA GLN A 95 9.86 12.20 -33.04
C GLN A 95 8.93 12.79 -34.09
N MET A 96 8.39 11.94 -34.97
CA MET A 96 7.41 12.36 -35.98
C MET A 96 6.12 12.87 -35.31
N GLN A 97 5.61 12.20 -34.28
CA GLN A 97 4.44 12.67 -33.52
C GLN A 97 4.70 14.03 -32.86
N GLN A 98 5.84 14.20 -32.20
CA GLN A 98 6.22 15.47 -31.58
C GLN A 98 6.33 16.61 -32.60
N SER A 99 6.83 16.34 -33.80
CA SER A 99 6.92 17.35 -34.85
C SER A 99 5.54 17.86 -35.31
N LEU A 100 4.55 16.97 -35.38
CA LEU A 100 3.17 17.33 -35.74
C LEU A 100 2.49 18.15 -34.63
N GLU A 101 2.70 17.79 -33.37
CA GLU A 101 2.16 18.55 -32.23
C GLU A 101 2.70 19.99 -32.19
N ILE A 102 3.99 20.19 -32.52
CA ILE A 102 4.60 21.52 -32.58
C ILE A 102 4.05 22.34 -33.75
N GLU A 103 3.86 21.72 -34.92
CA GLU A 103 3.28 22.37 -36.10
C GLU A 103 1.84 22.82 -35.84
N SER A 104 1.04 21.96 -35.19
CA SER A 104 -0.33 22.25 -34.76
C SER A 104 -0.41 23.42 -33.77
N LEU A 105 0.53 23.49 -32.81
CA LEU A 105 0.62 24.61 -31.85
C LEU A 105 1.02 25.93 -32.53
N LEU A 106 1.93 25.88 -33.52
CA LEU A 106 2.34 27.06 -34.28
C LEU A 106 1.20 27.60 -35.14
N GLU A 107 0.44 26.73 -35.82
CA GLU A 107 -0.74 27.11 -36.60
C GLU A 107 -1.82 27.76 -35.73
N ALA A 108 -2.08 27.20 -34.54
CA ALA A 108 -3.00 27.75 -33.56
C ALA A 108 -2.59 29.15 -33.09
N ALA A 109 -1.29 29.38 -32.85
CA ALA A 109 -0.76 30.67 -32.43
C ALA A 109 -0.84 31.75 -33.54
N THR A 110 -0.69 31.37 -34.82
CA THR A 110 -0.86 32.30 -35.96
C THR A 110 -2.32 32.66 -36.26
N SER A 111 -3.29 31.85 -35.81
CA SER A 111 -4.73 32.12 -35.99
C SER A 111 -5.31 33.11 -34.97
N ALA A 112 -4.60 33.37 -33.87
CA ALA A 112 -5.01 34.28 -32.80
C ALA A 112 -4.31 35.64 -32.96
N GLY A 113 -4.84 36.50 -33.84
CA GLY A 113 -4.36 37.87 -34.00
C GLY A 113 -4.65 38.75 -32.77
N PRO A 114 -3.74 39.66 -32.37
CA PRO A 114 -3.90 40.51 -31.18
C PRO A 114 -4.76 41.76 -31.45
N SER A 115 -5.75 42.01 -30.59
CA SER A 115 -6.45 43.29 -30.46
C SER A 115 -5.65 44.24 -29.56
N PRO A 116 -5.42 45.51 -29.95
CA PRO A 116 -4.60 46.45 -29.17
C PRO A 116 -5.45 47.26 -28.19
N ALA A 117 -5.11 47.23 -26.90
CA ALA A 117 -5.36 48.35 -25.98
C ALA A 117 -4.57 48.21 -24.66
N ASP A 118 -3.76 49.23 -24.41
CA ASP A 118 -3.49 49.89 -23.13
C ASP A 118 -2.64 49.20 -22.05
N TYR A 119 -1.34 49.53 -22.09
CA TYR A 119 -0.51 49.76 -20.91
C TYR A 119 -1.06 50.93 -20.07
N PRO A 120 -0.87 50.90 -18.74
CA PRO A 120 0.24 51.68 -18.18
C PRO A 120 1.03 50.96 -17.07
N SER A 121 2.34 51.23 -17.05
CA SER A 121 3.31 50.81 -16.03
C SER A 121 3.32 51.77 -14.80
N PRO A 122 4.21 51.61 -13.80
CA PRO A 122 3.88 51.41 -12.39
C PRO A 122 4.23 52.63 -11.52
N PRO A 123 4.08 52.56 -10.17
CA PRO A 123 5.32 52.53 -9.37
C PRO A 123 5.19 51.85 -8.00
N GLY A 124 6.34 51.56 -7.36
CA GLY A 124 6.42 51.57 -5.89
C GLY A 124 7.30 50.51 -5.24
N THR A 125 8.61 50.71 -5.29
CA THR A 125 9.60 50.06 -4.43
C THR A 125 9.37 50.46 -2.97
N VAL A 126 9.19 49.50 -2.06
CA VAL A 126 9.45 49.71 -0.62
C VAL A 126 10.18 48.49 -0.07
N THR A 127 11.42 48.75 0.31
CA THR A 127 12.31 47.90 1.08
C THR A 127 11.98 48.07 2.56
N GLU A 128 11.72 47.00 3.29
CA GLU A 128 11.86 47.01 4.75
C GLU A 128 12.23 45.63 5.27
N SER A 129 13.06 45.62 6.30
CA SER A 129 13.99 44.55 6.67
C SER A 129 13.84 44.16 8.14
N ILE A 130 13.89 42.83 8.40
CA ILE A 130 14.42 42.14 9.62
C ILE A 130 13.49 42.18 10.88
N PRO A 131 13.40 41.16 11.79
CA PRO A 131 14.41 40.13 12.14
C PRO A 131 13.97 38.66 12.27
N VAL A 132 15.01 37.82 12.19
CA VAL A 132 15.09 36.41 12.63
C VAL A 132 15.31 36.34 14.14
N THR A 133 14.56 35.48 14.84
CA THR A 133 14.99 34.85 16.11
C THR A 133 14.30 33.48 16.26
N PRO A 134 14.99 32.43 16.74
CA PRO A 134 14.55 31.04 16.59
C PRO A 134 13.60 30.61 17.72
N GLN A 135 12.43 30.08 17.38
CA GLN A 135 11.51 29.48 18.34
C GLN A 135 11.59 27.95 18.31
N GLN A 136 11.96 27.41 19.47
CA GLN A 136 11.95 25.99 19.81
C GLN A 136 10.55 25.41 19.68
N ALA A 137 10.44 24.30 18.94
CA ALA A 137 9.24 23.50 18.82
C ALA A 137 8.90 22.85 20.18
N THR A 138 7.83 23.34 20.81
CA THR A 138 7.14 22.63 21.89
C THR A 138 5.93 21.92 21.29
N THR A 139 6.03 20.60 21.19
CA THR A 139 4.93 19.73 20.73
C THR A 139 3.82 19.71 21.78
N SER A 140 2.86 20.61 21.64
CA SER A 140 1.58 20.51 22.36
C SER A 140 0.49 20.09 21.36
N SER A 141 0.09 18.82 21.47
CA SER A 141 -1.03 18.23 20.71
C SER A 141 -2.35 18.88 21.16
N SER A 142 -2.68 20.02 20.56
CA SER A 142 -4.04 20.56 20.61
C SER A 142 -4.82 20.07 19.38
N ARG A 143 -5.94 19.39 19.63
CA ARG A 143 -6.76 18.78 18.58
C ARG A 143 -7.56 19.89 17.88
N ALA A 144 -7.03 20.40 16.77
CA ALA A 144 -7.68 21.43 15.97
C ALA A 144 -9.04 20.94 15.39
N PRO A 145 -10.05 21.81 15.28
CA PRO A 145 -11.35 21.46 14.72
C PRO A 145 -11.25 21.18 13.21
N LYS A 146 -11.94 20.13 12.78
CA LYS A 146 -11.92 19.57 11.42
C LYS A 146 -12.92 20.28 10.51
N SER A 147 -12.50 21.27 9.74
CA SER A 147 -13.23 21.64 8.53
C SER A 147 -12.56 20.95 7.33
N ALA A 148 -13.20 19.89 6.82
CA ALA A 148 -12.92 19.44 5.46
C ALA A 148 -13.60 20.44 4.52
N ILE A 149 -12.91 20.84 3.47
CA ILE A 149 -13.44 21.68 2.40
C ILE A 149 -13.78 20.74 1.23
N VAL A 150 -14.99 20.88 0.69
CA VAL A 150 -15.38 20.23 -0.57
C VAL A 150 -14.86 21.11 -1.70
N VAL A 151 -14.06 20.54 -2.60
CA VAL A 151 -13.30 21.30 -3.62
C VAL A 151 -13.56 20.81 -5.05
N SER A 152 -14.39 19.78 -5.25
CA SER A 152 -14.58 19.27 -6.62
C SER A 152 -15.37 20.26 -7.48
N ASP A 153 -14.75 20.66 -8.60
CA ASP A 153 -15.40 21.40 -9.68
C ASP A 153 -16.05 20.45 -10.72
N HIS A 154 -16.01 19.12 -10.50
CA HIS A 154 -16.57 18.17 -11.46
C HIS A 154 -18.11 18.26 -11.44
N PRO A 155 -18.75 18.77 -12.50
CA PRO A 155 -20.14 19.21 -12.47
C PRO A 155 -21.11 18.06 -12.17
N LEU A 156 -20.78 16.85 -12.64
CA LEU A 156 -21.58 15.65 -12.35
C LEU A 156 -21.38 15.15 -10.92
N LEU A 157 -20.17 15.29 -10.34
CA LEU A 157 -19.89 14.64 -9.07
C LEU A 157 -20.58 15.34 -7.91
N VAL A 158 -20.51 16.68 -7.88
CA VAL A 158 -21.17 17.50 -6.85
C VAL A 158 -22.68 17.26 -6.86
N ALA A 159 -23.30 17.33 -8.05
CA ALA A 159 -24.73 17.15 -8.19
C ALA A 159 -25.21 15.74 -7.81
N GLU A 160 -24.41 14.70 -8.07
CA GLU A 160 -24.79 13.31 -7.75
C GLU A 160 -24.54 12.93 -6.28
N LEU A 161 -23.54 13.51 -5.61
CA LEU A 161 -23.22 13.18 -4.21
C LEU A 161 -24.27 13.68 -3.21
N ASP A 162 -25.01 14.74 -3.54
CA ASP A 162 -26.11 15.26 -2.70
C ASP A 162 -27.41 14.46 -2.84
N LYS A 163 -27.52 13.56 -3.84
CA LYS A 163 -28.73 12.78 -4.07
C LYS A 163 -28.80 11.58 -3.14
N PRO A 164 -29.99 11.24 -2.61
CA PRO A 164 -30.16 10.00 -1.85
C PRO A 164 -29.97 8.78 -2.75
N ALA A 165 -29.38 7.72 -2.20
CA ALA A 165 -29.21 6.46 -2.91
C ALA A 165 -30.56 5.79 -3.20
N LEU A 166 -31.00 5.81 -4.46
CA LEU A 166 -32.28 5.21 -4.88
C LEU A 166 -32.27 3.67 -4.92
N CYS A 167 -31.10 3.03 -4.72
CA CYS A 167 -30.92 1.57 -4.78
C CYS A 167 -31.37 0.92 -6.10
N ILE A 168 -31.39 1.70 -7.19
CA ILE A 168 -31.67 1.24 -8.56
C ILE A 168 -30.48 1.66 -9.42
N TYR A 169 -30.06 0.81 -10.36
CA TYR A 169 -28.98 1.15 -11.29
C TYR A 169 -29.40 2.28 -12.24
N GLN A 170 -28.71 3.41 -12.16
CA GLN A 170 -29.02 4.61 -12.95
C GLN A 170 -28.08 4.82 -14.15
N GLY A 171 -26.96 4.08 -14.22
CA GLY A 171 -25.97 4.30 -15.28
C GLY A 171 -25.30 5.68 -15.23
N ILE A 172 -25.15 6.29 -14.03
CA ILE A 172 -24.49 7.59 -13.84
C ILE A 172 -23.09 7.58 -14.45
N ILE A 173 -22.33 6.51 -14.17
CA ILE A 173 -21.03 6.24 -14.80
C ILE A 173 -21.30 5.37 -16.03
N LYS A 174 -20.87 5.87 -17.19
CA LYS A 174 -21.27 5.37 -18.53
C LYS A 174 -20.37 4.23 -19.01
N ASP A 175 -19.07 4.40 -18.83
CA ASP A 175 -18.02 3.54 -19.35
C ASP A 175 -16.77 3.62 -18.46
N ARG A 176 -15.70 2.95 -18.88
CA ARG A 176 -14.44 2.83 -18.12
C ARG A 176 -13.65 4.15 -18.08
N GLU A 177 -13.71 4.95 -19.13
CA GLU A 177 -13.00 6.23 -19.21
C GLU A 177 -13.68 7.26 -18.31
N HIS A 178 -15.01 7.34 -18.40
CA HIS A 178 -15.84 8.14 -17.50
C HIS A 178 -15.68 7.70 -16.03
N PHE A 179 -15.52 6.39 -15.78
CA PHE A 179 -15.18 5.91 -14.45
C PHE A 179 -13.82 6.43 -13.97
N ALA A 180 -12.77 6.37 -14.80
CA ALA A 180 -11.44 6.84 -14.42
C ALA A 180 -11.44 8.34 -14.07
N GLU A 181 -12.13 9.14 -14.88
CA GLU A 181 -12.35 10.57 -14.64
C GLU A 181 -13.08 10.82 -13.31
N ILE A 182 -14.27 10.22 -13.14
CA ILE A 182 -15.07 10.39 -11.92
C ILE A 182 -14.33 9.89 -10.70
N ASN A 183 -13.64 8.75 -10.79
CA ASN A 183 -12.90 8.18 -9.67
C ASN A 183 -11.74 9.09 -9.25
N ASN A 184 -11.02 9.70 -10.20
CA ASN A 184 -9.99 10.70 -9.90
C ASN A 184 -10.60 11.94 -9.23
N ALA A 185 -11.69 12.48 -9.79
CA ALA A 185 -12.41 13.61 -9.21
C ALA A 185 -12.94 13.29 -7.79
N TYR A 186 -13.44 12.08 -7.58
CA TYR A 186 -13.98 11.61 -6.31
C TYR A 186 -12.91 11.47 -5.23
N ASN A 187 -11.75 10.90 -5.57
CA ASN A 187 -10.62 10.79 -4.64
C ASN A 187 -10.06 12.16 -4.21
N ARG A 188 -10.27 13.20 -5.03
CA ARG A 188 -9.85 14.59 -4.77
C ARG A 188 -10.98 15.51 -4.32
N HIS A 189 -12.20 15.01 -4.17
CA HIS A 189 -13.39 15.81 -3.87
C HIS A 189 -13.31 16.52 -2.50
N VAL A 190 -12.68 15.87 -1.52
CA VAL A 190 -12.49 16.41 -0.17
C VAL A 190 -11.04 16.80 0.05
N LYS A 191 -10.85 18.09 0.31
CA LYS A 191 -9.56 18.69 0.66
C LYS A 191 -9.55 19.10 2.13
N ARG A 192 -8.46 18.77 2.83
CA ARG A 192 -8.15 19.25 4.19
C ARG A 192 -7.27 20.49 4.09
N GLN A 193 -7.01 21.12 5.23
CA GLN A 193 -6.03 22.20 5.32
C GLN A 193 -4.68 21.72 4.75
N PRO A 194 -4.26 22.24 3.58
CA PRO A 194 -2.99 21.87 2.97
C PRO A 194 -1.83 22.49 3.76
N GLY A 195 -0.63 21.94 3.59
CA GLY A 195 0.59 22.66 3.98
C GLY A 195 1.00 23.66 2.90
N LEU A 196 2.28 24.06 2.90
CA LEU A 196 2.88 24.90 1.86
C LEU A 196 2.73 24.25 0.47
N THR A 197 2.56 25.10 -0.55
CA THR A 197 2.46 24.63 -1.94
C THR A 197 3.84 24.20 -2.48
N PRO A 198 3.89 23.46 -3.60
CA PRO A 198 5.16 23.06 -4.20
C PRO A 198 6.12 24.22 -4.50
N GLU A 199 5.58 25.41 -4.78
CA GLU A 199 6.35 26.61 -5.09
C GLU A 199 6.91 27.30 -3.83
N GLU A 200 6.20 27.17 -2.70
CA GLU A 200 6.55 27.79 -1.42
C GLU A 200 7.42 26.88 -0.54
N ASP A 201 7.38 25.57 -0.79
CA ASP A 201 8.03 24.56 0.03
C ASP A 201 9.38 24.11 -0.55
N HIS A 202 10.48 24.56 0.05
CA HIS A 202 11.84 24.15 -0.33
C HIS A 202 12.11 22.66 -0.17
N SER A 203 11.33 21.95 0.63
CA SER A 203 11.45 20.50 0.82
C SER A 203 10.66 19.69 -0.21
N TRP A 204 9.90 20.33 -1.09
CA TRP A 204 9.13 19.66 -2.11
C TRP A 204 10.04 18.89 -3.09
N PRO A 205 9.69 17.65 -3.50
CA PRO A 205 10.47 16.86 -4.45
C PRO A 205 10.31 17.40 -5.89
N GLN A 206 10.89 18.55 -6.20
CA GLN A 206 10.76 19.20 -7.52
C GLN A 206 11.63 18.56 -8.61
N SER A 207 12.72 17.87 -8.24
CA SER A 207 13.65 17.24 -9.18
C SER A 207 13.70 15.72 -9.01
N THR A 208 14.08 15.02 -10.07
CA THR A 208 14.22 13.56 -10.05
C THR A 208 15.25 13.11 -9.01
N GLU A 209 16.34 13.85 -8.86
CA GLU A 209 17.38 13.60 -7.85
C GLU A 209 16.79 13.72 -6.45
N LYS A 210 15.95 14.74 -6.21
CA LYS A 210 15.30 14.91 -4.90
C LYS A 210 14.29 13.81 -4.60
N CYS A 211 13.54 13.35 -5.61
CA CYS A 211 12.71 12.16 -5.48
C CYS A 211 13.55 10.96 -5.07
N ILE A 212 14.66 10.71 -5.76
CA ILE A 212 15.56 9.57 -5.47
C ILE A 212 16.12 9.65 -4.05
N GLU A 213 16.53 10.84 -3.57
CA GLU A 213 16.98 11.03 -2.18
C GLU A 213 15.91 10.57 -1.17
N TYR A 214 14.65 11.00 -1.36
CA TYR A 214 13.55 10.59 -0.50
C TYR A 214 13.27 9.08 -0.57
N ILE A 215 13.34 8.49 -1.77
CA ILE A 215 13.18 7.05 -1.96
C ILE A 215 14.29 6.27 -1.22
N GLN A 216 15.54 6.72 -1.30
CA GLN A 216 16.67 6.10 -0.60
C GLN A 216 16.51 6.18 0.93
N GLU A 217 16.03 7.32 1.44
CA GLU A 217 15.74 7.50 2.86
C GLU A 217 14.66 6.51 3.33
N MET A 218 13.54 6.43 2.60
CA MET A 218 12.45 5.51 2.92
C MET A 218 12.85 4.04 2.81
N TYR A 219 13.62 3.69 1.77
CA TYR A 219 14.17 2.35 1.59
C TYR A 219 15.05 1.95 2.79
N SER A 220 15.96 2.83 3.18
CA SER A 220 16.84 2.64 4.34
C SER A 220 16.03 2.47 5.61
N ALA A 221 14.97 3.26 5.80
CA ALA A 221 14.07 3.13 6.93
C ALA A 221 13.38 1.77 6.94
N ILE A 222 12.79 1.30 5.82
CA ILE A 222 12.11 0.00 5.74
C ILE A 222 13.07 -1.16 6.07
N THR A 223 14.25 -1.16 5.46
CA THR A 223 15.26 -2.24 5.58
C THR A 223 16.06 -2.22 6.89
N SER A 224 16.09 -1.10 7.60
CA SER A 224 16.74 -1.01 8.92
C SER A 224 16.00 -1.84 9.96
N THR A 225 16.62 -2.94 10.40
CA THR A 225 16.03 -3.95 11.31
C THR A 225 16.90 -4.21 12.54
N ASN A 226 17.75 -3.25 12.89
CA ASN A 226 18.65 -3.33 14.04
C ASN A 226 17.93 -3.05 15.36
N ASP A 227 17.05 -2.06 15.38
CA ASP A 227 16.21 -1.72 16.51
C ASP A 227 14.87 -1.17 16.04
N PHE A 228 13.80 -1.90 16.36
CA PHE A 228 12.44 -1.56 15.97
C PHE A 228 11.45 -2.17 16.99
N PHE A 229 10.23 -1.64 17.02
CA PHE A 229 9.23 -1.89 18.04
C PHE A 229 8.96 -3.37 18.29
N GLU A 230 8.70 -4.17 17.25
CA GLU A 230 8.38 -5.59 17.42
C GLU A 230 9.58 -6.39 17.95
N LEU A 231 10.81 -6.04 17.54
CA LEU A 231 12.03 -6.65 18.08
C LEU A 231 12.23 -6.30 19.57
N ARG A 232 12.04 -5.03 19.96
CA ARG A 232 12.09 -4.61 21.36
C ARG A 232 11.03 -5.34 22.19
N LYS A 233 9.81 -5.47 21.67
CA LYS A 233 8.73 -6.24 22.33
C LYS A 233 9.04 -7.73 22.45
N ALA A 234 9.67 -8.34 21.43
CA ALA A 234 10.13 -9.72 21.51
C ALA A 234 11.18 -9.89 22.61
N LYS A 235 12.17 -8.98 22.71
CA LYS A 235 13.19 -8.96 23.77
C LYS A 235 12.57 -8.82 25.16
N GLU A 236 11.64 -7.88 25.33
CA GLU A 236 10.89 -7.70 26.60
C GLU A 236 10.13 -8.98 27.01
N ARG A 237 9.48 -9.65 26.06
CA ARG A 237 8.74 -10.91 26.32
C ARG A 237 9.69 -12.03 26.71
N LEU A 238 10.83 -12.16 26.03
CA LEU A 238 11.85 -13.15 26.39
C LEU A 238 12.39 -12.91 27.80
N ALA A 239 12.70 -11.66 28.16
CA ALA A 239 13.15 -11.29 29.50
C ALA A 239 12.12 -11.69 30.58
N LYS A 240 10.83 -11.41 30.34
CA LYS A 240 9.72 -11.81 31.25
C LYS A 240 9.60 -13.33 31.40
N VAL A 241 9.76 -14.09 30.30
CA VAL A 241 9.72 -15.57 30.34
C VAL A 241 10.91 -16.12 31.13
N ARG A 242 12.10 -15.55 30.94
CA ARG A 242 13.31 -15.95 31.67
C ARG A 242 13.19 -15.64 33.17
N ALA A 243 12.70 -14.45 33.55
CA ALA A 243 12.47 -14.07 34.94
C ALA A 243 11.51 -15.03 35.65
N LYS A 244 10.36 -15.34 35.04
CA LYS A 244 9.41 -16.32 35.60
C LYS A 244 10.00 -17.72 35.79
N THR A 245 10.89 -18.13 34.89
CA THR A 245 11.57 -19.43 34.97
C THR A 245 12.62 -19.45 36.09
N ALA A 246 13.26 -18.31 36.37
CA ALA A 246 14.20 -18.14 37.47
C ALA A 246 13.49 -18.13 38.84
N ASP A 247 12.37 -17.40 38.95
CA ASP A 247 11.57 -17.35 40.19
C ASP A 247 10.92 -18.69 40.53
N SER A 248 10.66 -19.54 39.53
CA SER A 248 10.16 -20.91 39.73
C SER A 248 11.25 -21.91 40.11
N LYS A 249 12.53 -21.48 40.22
CA LYS A 249 13.69 -22.30 40.56
C LYS A 249 14.38 -21.78 41.84
N LEU A 250 13.69 -21.84 42.97
CA LEU A 250 14.28 -21.91 44.33
C LEU A 250 13.67 -23.14 45.06
N PRO A 251 14.42 -23.82 45.95
CA PRO A 251 14.46 -25.28 45.98
C PRO A 251 13.58 -25.89 47.08
N GLU A 252 12.65 -26.77 46.68
CA GLU A 252 12.29 -27.91 47.54
C GLU A 252 13.23 -29.07 47.20
N ALA A 253 14.34 -29.11 47.91
CA ALA A 253 15.09 -30.35 48.09
C ALA A 253 14.37 -31.17 49.16
N GLN A 254 13.61 -32.17 48.74
CA GLN A 254 13.56 -33.45 49.46
C GLN A 254 13.20 -34.59 48.51
N GLU A 255 14.27 -35.31 48.17
CA GLU A 255 14.39 -36.73 47.84
C GLU A 255 13.10 -37.56 47.86
N GLN A 256 12.84 -38.26 46.76
CA GLN A 256 12.75 -39.73 46.75
C GLN A 256 12.35 -40.25 45.35
N GLY A 257 13.00 -41.33 44.91
CA GLY A 257 12.33 -42.36 44.12
C GLY A 257 12.80 -42.55 42.68
N VAL A 258 13.82 -43.40 42.56
CA VAL A 258 14.37 -44.08 41.37
C VAL A 258 13.31 -44.74 40.47
N SER A 259 13.74 -44.95 39.21
CA SER A 259 13.23 -45.84 38.13
C SER A 259 12.43 -45.13 37.04
N GLY A 260 12.74 -45.21 35.75
CA GLY A 260 13.64 -46.08 35.00
C GLY A 260 12.95 -46.31 33.65
N SER A 261 13.54 -45.85 32.55
CA SER A 261 13.20 -46.35 31.21
C SER A 261 14.25 -45.88 30.20
N SER A 262 15.12 -46.83 29.89
CA SER A 262 16.12 -46.82 28.83
C SER A 262 15.50 -46.51 27.47
N ALA A 263 16.03 -45.50 26.79
CA ALA A 263 15.94 -45.37 25.34
C ALA A 263 17.30 -44.86 24.84
N ILE A 264 18.13 -45.83 24.47
CA ILE A 264 19.28 -45.69 23.59
C ILE A 264 18.87 -44.84 22.39
N ASN A 265 19.50 -43.69 22.16
CA ASN A 265 19.51 -43.01 20.87
C ASN A 265 20.71 -42.05 20.75
N ASP A 266 21.71 -42.56 20.03
CA ASP A 266 22.57 -41.89 19.06
C ASP A 266 23.25 -40.54 19.41
N PRO A 267 24.59 -40.51 19.59
CA PRO A 267 25.34 -39.29 19.88
C PRO A 267 25.65 -38.41 18.63
N ARG A 268 25.10 -38.69 17.43
CA ARG A 268 25.48 -37.95 16.20
C ARG A 268 24.50 -36.90 15.68
N LYS A 269 23.51 -36.46 16.46
CA LYS A 269 22.63 -35.34 16.08
C LYS A 269 22.23 -34.47 17.28
N ARG A 270 23.20 -33.77 17.86
CA ARG A 270 22.94 -32.61 18.72
C ARG A 270 23.66 -31.39 18.16
N LYS A 271 23.22 -30.93 16.98
CA LYS A 271 23.26 -29.49 16.75
C LYS A 271 22.23 -28.94 17.74
N ALA A 272 22.70 -28.28 18.79
CA ALA A 272 21.85 -27.68 19.81
C ALA A 272 21.02 -26.58 19.14
N THR A 273 19.92 -26.96 18.49
CA THR A 273 18.88 -26.01 18.13
C THR A 273 18.33 -25.51 19.44
N GLU A 274 18.65 -24.25 19.77
CA GLU A 274 18.10 -23.57 20.94
C GLU A 274 16.59 -23.76 20.94
N GLU A 275 16.10 -24.53 21.91
CA GLU A 275 14.68 -24.82 22.01
C GLU A 275 13.94 -23.53 22.38
N ARG A 276 12.92 -23.19 21.59
CA ARG A 276 12.06 -22.03 21.84
C ARG A 276 11.52 -22.07 23.28
N PRO A 277 11.73 -21.00 24.09
CA PRO A 277 11.17 -20.92 25.43
C PRO A 277 9.64 -21.05 25.43
N LYS A 278 9.11 -21.82 26.39
CA LYS A 278 7.66 -21.97 26.57
C LYS A 278 7.04 -20.62 26.94
N GLY A 279 5.99 -20.23 26.21
CA GLY A 279 5.29 -18.95 26.40
C GLY A 279 5.73 -17.83 25.45
N LEU A 280 6.74 -18.05 24.61
CA LEU A 280 7.11 -17.14 23.53
C LEU A 280 6.48 -17.56 22.20
N SER A 281 5.99 -16.60 21.41
CA SER A 281 5.41 -16.89 20.09
C SER A 281 6.49 -17.37 19.12
N LYS A 282 6.10 -18.05 18.04
CA LYS A 282 7.05 -18.48 17.00
C LYS A 282 7.71 -17.26 16.34
N ALA A 283 6.92 -16.25 15.97
CA ALA A 283 7.41 -15.03 15.34
C ALA A 283 8.40 -14.27 16.24
N ASP A 284 8.09 -14.09 17.53
CA ASP A 284 9.01 -13.43 18.46
C ASP A 284 10.33 -14.21 18.61
N TRP A 285 10.25 -15.55 18.64
CA TRP A 285 11.44 -16.38 18.71
C TRP A 285 12.29 -16.30 17.45
N ASP A 286 11.64 -16.34 16.29
CA ASP A 286 12.32 -16.20 15.01
C ASP A 286 13.00 -14.83 14.93
N LEU A 287 12.37 -13.73 15.38
CA LEU A 287 12.98 -12.39 15.41
C LEU A 287 14.26 -12.28 16.26
N LEU A 288 14.37 -13.09 17.30
CA LEU A 288 15.45 -12.99 18.31
C LEU A 288 16.69 -13.79 17.96
N LYS A 289 16.65 -14.57 16.88
CA LYS A 289 17.78 -15.36 16.42
C LYS A 289 18.95 -14.48 15.98
N GLU A 290 20.14 -14.79 16.47
CA GLU A 290 21.36 -14.02 16.19
C GLU A 290 21.83 -14.15 14.73
N ASP A 291 21.52 -15.27 14.09
CA ASP A 291 21.89 -15.59 12.71
C ASP A 291 20.94 -14.99 11.65
N ASN A 292 19.84 -14.35 12.06
CA ASN A 292 18.93 -13.73 11.11
C ASN A 292 19.57 -12.51 10.42
N SER A 293 19.56 -12.53 9.09
CA SER A 293 19.85 -11.35 8.29
C SER A 293 18.78 -10.26 8.48
N ALA A 294 19.08 -9.04 8.03
CA ALA A 294 18.11 -7.94 8.04
C ALA A 294 16.83 -8.31 7.26
N SER A 295 16.98 -8.97 6.12
CA SER A 295 15.86 -9.48 5.32
C SER A 295 15.06 -10.52 6.09
N ASP A 296 15.69 -11.46 6.79
CA ASP A 296 14.97 -12.47 7.58
C ASP A 296 14.12 -11.86 8.68
N ARG A 297 14.64 -10.83 9.37
CA ARG A 297 13.88 -10.09 10.39
C ARG A 297 12.69 -9.37 9.79
N LEU A 298 12.89 -8.66 8.68
CA LEU A 298 11.80 -7.98 7.98
C LEU A 298 10.73 -8.98 7.53
N ASN A 299 11.14 -10.05 6.84
CA ASN A 299 10.28 -11.13 6.35
C ASN A 299 9.48 -11.80 7.48
N THR A 300 10.08 -11.92 8.67
CA THR A 300 9.40 -12.45 9.85
C THR A 300 8.24 -11.57 10.29
N VAL A 301 8.40 -10.24 10.27
CA VAL A 301 7.33 -9.29 10.64
C VAL A 301 6.25 -9.21 9.56
N ILE A 302 6.66 -9.11 8.29
CA ILE A 302 5.70 -8.95 7.19
C ILE A 302 5.06 -10.27 6.73
N HIS A 303 5.54 -11.41 7.24
CA HIS A 303 5.06 -12.75 6.92
C HIS A 303 5.13 -13.13 5.42
N HIS A 304 6.06 -12.51 4.71
CA HIS A 304 6.30 -12.71 3.28
C HIS A 304 7.78 -12.47 2.98
N LYS A 305 8.27 -13.01 1.87
CA LYS A 305 9.62 -12.69 1.37
C LYS A 305 9.51 -11.51 0.43
N ILE A 306 10.09 -10.39 0.81
CA ILE A 306 10.10 -9.18 -0.03
C ILE A 306 11.44 -9.04 -0.76
N THR A 307 11.37 -8.56 -2.00
CA THR A 307 12.51 -8.24 -2.86
C THR A 307 12.79 -6.74 -2.89
N ASP A 308 14.00 -6.34 -3.27
CA ASP A 308 14.41 -4.93 -3.27
C ASP A 308 13.54 -4.07 -4.20
N VAL A 309 13.17 -4.60 -5.37
CA VAL A 309 12.27 -3.92 -6.31
C VAL A 309 10.87 -3.70 -5.72
N GLU A 310 10.34 -4.63 -4.93
CA GLU A 310 9.05 -4.46 -4.27
C GLU A 310 9.12 -3.36 -3.19
N ILE A 311 10.25 -3.24 -2.50
CA ILE A 311 10.48 -2.14 -1.54
C ILE A 311 10.50 -0.81 -2.28
N GLU A 312 11.27 -0.70 -3.37
CA GLU A 312 11.34 0.53 -4.17
C GLU A 312 9.97 0.95 -4.72
N VAL A 313 9.19 0.01 -5.25
CA VAL A 313 7.82 0.27 -5.74
C VAL A 313 6.95 0.87 -4.64
N ILE A 314 7.04 0.35 -3.41
CA ILE A 314 6.27 0.88 -2.27
C ILE A 314 6.77 2.28 -1.88
N CYS A 315 8.09 2.52 -1.91
CA CYS A 315 8.63 3.86 -1.65
C CYS A 315 8.08 4.88 -2.65
N TRP A 316 8.00 4.55 -3.94
CA TRP A 316 7.43 5.43 -4.97
C TRP A 316 5.94 5.67 -4.77
N GLN A 317 5.17 4.63 -4.42
CA GLN A 317 3.76 4.77 -4.10
C GLN A 317 3.53 5.66 -2.87
N LEU A 318 4.39 5.55 -1.84
CA LEU A 318 4.35 6.42 -0.67
C LEU A 318 4.70 7.86 -1.01
N LEU A 319 5.65 8.12 -1.91
CA LEU A 319 6.01 9.45 -2.38
C LEU A 319 4.82 10.16 -3.03
N ILE A 320 4.17 9.49 -4.00
CA ILE A 320 2.98 10.03 -4.69
C ILE A 320 1.85 10.29 -3.68
N ALA A 321 1.60 9.34 -2.78
CA ALA A 321 0.57 9.50 -1.75
C ALA A 321 0.89 10.65 -0.78
N ALA A 322 2.16 10.87 -0.45
CA ALA A 322 2.60 11.95 0.42
C ALA A 322 2.43 13.32 -0.24
N GLU A 323 2.71 13.45 -1.54
CA GLU A 323 2.46 14.68 -2.30
C GLU A 323 0.97 15.05 -2.32
N ASP A 324 0.12 14.09 -2.65
CA ASP A 324 -1.33 14.29 -2.64
C ASP A 324 -1.82 14.65 -1.23
N ALA A 325 -1.31 13.98 -0.19
CA ALA A 325 -1.64 14.30 1.20
C ALA A 325 -1.14 15.69 1.60
N GLN A 326 0.05 16.12 1.17
CA GLN A 326 0.58 17.45 1.50
C GLN A 326 -0.26 18.57 0.86
N ARG A 327 -0.78 18.33 -0.35
CA ARG A 327 -1.76 19.19 -1.02
C ARG A 327 -3.15 19.15 -0.36
N GLY A 328 -3.35 18.37 0.69
CA GLY A 328 -4.59 18.29 1.43
C GLY A 328 -5.58 17.25 0.92
N PHE A 329 -5.23 16.43 -0.08
CA PHE A 329 -6.16 15.43 -0.59
C PHE A 329 -6.29 14.26 0.39
N THR A 330 -7.53 13.94 0.75
CA THR A 330 -7.79 12.89 1.74
C THR A 330 -7.57 11.48 1.21
N MET A 331 -7.50 11.31 -0.13
CA MET A 331 -7.28 10.05 -0.85
C MET A 331 -8.16 8.90 -0.33
N LYS A 332 -9.29 9.23 0.30
CA LYS A 332 -10.19 8.29 0.98
C LYS A 332 -11.63 8.54 0.55
N PRO A 333 -12.35 7.48 0.16
CA PRO A 333 -13.78 7.59 -0.10
C PRO A 333 -14.57 8.04 1.13
N LEU A 334 -15.55 8.92 0.91
CA LEU A 334 -16.49 9.37 1.94
C LEU A 334 -17.25 8.20 2.58
N TRP A 335 -17.53 7.14 1.83
CA TRP A 335 -18.21 5.95 2.33
C TRP A 335 -17.41 5.14 3.36
N SER A 336 -16.13 5.45 3.57
CA SER A 336 -15.34 4.81 4.65
C SER A 336 -15.81 5.22 6.05
N GLY A 337 -16.55 6.34 6.16
CA GLY A 337 -17.16 6.80 7.39
C GLY A 337 -16.22 7.64 8.28
N GLU A 338 -16.81 8.44 9.15
CA GLU A 338 -16.07 9.45 9.93
C GLU A 338 -14.99 8.86 10.83
N ARG A 339 -15.18 7.65 11.38
CA ARG A 339 -14.24 7.03 12.33
C ARG A 339 -12.89 6.71 11.68
N THR A 340 -12.85 6.27 10.43
CA THR A 340 -11.61 5.97 9.68
C THR A 340 -11.02 7.19 8.97
N VAL A 341 -11.83 8.26 8.83
CA VAL A 341 -11.48 9.55 8.23
C VAL A 341 -11.02 10.56 9.31
N SER A 342 -11.08 10.19 10.59
CA SER A 342 -10.94 11.09 11.73
C SER A 342 -9.51 11.50 12.11
N THR A 343 -8.48 11.01 11.44
CA THR A 343 -7.08 11.31 11.75
C THR A 343 -6.40 11.90 10.51
N TRP A 344 -6.35 13.24 10.47
CA TRP A 344 -5.54 13.99 9.52
C TRP A 344 -4.47 14.72 10.33
N ASP A 345 -3.22 14.39 10.06
CA ASP A 345 -2.09 15.11 10.64
C ASP A 345 -1.68 16.21 9.67
N HIS A 346 -1.72 17.44 10.17
CA HIS A 346 -1.26 18.61 9.43
C HIS A 346 0.25 18.76 9.60
N PHE A 347 0.93 19.00 8.48
CA PHE A 347 2.35 19.26 8.39
C PHE A 347 2.55 20.53 7.57
N THR A 348 3.45 21.41 8.02
CA THR A 348 3.67 22.69 7.36
C THR A 348 4.37 22.46 6.03
N THR A 349 5.39 21.59 6.02
CA THR A 349 6.20 21.24 4.85
C THR A 349 6.06 19.76 4.49
N PHE A 350 6.36 19.43 3.23
CA PHE A 350 6.46 18.09 2.70
C PHE A 350 7.53 17.29 3.45
N GLY A 351 8.69 17.90 3.71
CA GLY A 351 9.80 17.29 4.42
C GLY A 351 9.44 16.87 5.84
N GLU A 352 8.64 17.67 6.56
CA GLU A 352 8.10 17.29 7.87
C GLU A 352 7.20 16.04 7.78
N ARG A 353 6.29 16.01 6.81
CA ARG A 353 5.42 14.86 6.56
C ARG A 353 6.24 13.61 6.23
N TRP A 354 7.19 13.74 5.30
CA TRP A 354 8.05 12.65 4.86
C TRP A 354 8.87 12.10 6.02
N SER A 355 9.53 12.98 6.78
CA SER A 355 10.31 12.60 7.96
C SER A 355 9.47 11.86 9.01
N ALA A 356 8.22 12.28 9.22
CA ALA A 356 7.30 11.58 10.11
C ALA A 356 6.98 10.16 9.59
N MET A 357 6.69 10.01 8.29
CA MET A 357 6.45 8.70 7.67
C MET A 357 7.68 7.78 7.77
N VAL A 358 8.87 8.30 7.46
CA VAL A 358 10.16 7.61 7.56
C VAL A 358 10.39 7.14 9.00
N LYS A 359 10.16 8.00 10.00
CA LYS A 359 10.30 7.67 11.41
C LYS A 359 9.38 6.54 11.86
N GLU A 360 8.11 6.57 11.46
CA GLU A 360 7.14 5.53 11.82
C GLU A 360 7.49 4.18 11.15
N LEU A 361 7.94 4.19 9.89
CA LEU A 361 8.35 2.97 9.19
C LEU A 361 9.72 2.45 9.65
N LEU A 362 10.60 3.33 10.14
CA LEU A 362 11.84 2.95 10.81
C LEU A 362 11.53 2.18 12.09
N ASP A 363 10.59 2.68 12.90
CA ASP A 363 10.27 2.10 14.21
C ASP A 363 9.31 0.90 14.16
N CYS A 364 8.33 0.88 13.26
CA CYS A 364 7.18 -0.02 13.33
C CYS A 364 6.99 -0.82 12.04
N LYS A 365 7.56 -2.02 11.98
CA LYS A 365 7.60 -2.82 10.73
C LYS A 365 6.27 -3.48 10.38
N ILE A 366 5.32 -3.56 11.33
CA ILE A 366 3.95 -3.99 11.01
C ILE A 366 3.23 -2.99 10.09
N LEU A 367 3.68 -1.73 10.01
CA LEU A 367 3.17 -0.77 9.03
C LEU A 367 3.56 -1.20 7.61
N VAL A 368 4.79 -1.68 7.40
CA VAL A 368 5.24 -2.26 6.12
C VAL A 368 4.38 -3.47 5.75
N HIS A 369 4.07 -4.36 6.70
CA HIS A 369 3.13 -5.46 6.46
C HIS A 369 1.78 -4.97 5.95
N SER A 370 1.30 -3.84 6.47
CA SER A 370 0.00 -3.28 6.09
C SER A 370 0.04 -2.65 4.70
N LEU A 371 1.13 -1.98 4.34
CA LEU A 371 1.36 -1.41 3.00
C LEU A 371 1.43 -2.49 1.92
N LEU A 372 1.98 -3.66 2.24
CA LEU A 372 2.09 -4.80 1.34
C LEU A 372 0.78 -5.54 1.07
N ARG A 373 -0.31 -5.20 1.77
CA ARG A 373 -1.58 -5.90 1.57
C ARG A 373 -2.25 -5.42 0.30
N ALA A 374 -2.66 -6.40 -0.52
CA ALA A 374 -3.58 -6.14 -1.61
C ALA A 374 -4.81 -5.38 -1.13
N ASP A 375 -5.26 -4.43 -1.95
CA ASP A 375 -6.48 -3.68 -1.68
C ASP A 375 -7.70 -4.62 -1.60
N TRP A 376 -8.74 -4.17 -0.91
CA TRP A 376 -9.90 -5.02 -0.66
C TRP A 376 -10.63 -5.41 -1.96
N PHE A 377 -10.63 -4.56 -2.98
CA PHE A 377 -11.26 -4.84 -4.26
C PHE A 377 -10.53 -5.98 -4.98
N ALA A 378 -9.21 -5.94 -5.06
CA ALA A 378 -8.35 -6.97 -5.63
C ALA A 378 -8.51 -8.30 -4.88
N LYS A 379 -8.50 -8.27 -3.55
CA LYS A 379 -8.71 -9.48 -2.72
C LYS A 379 -10.06 -10.13 -2.98
N PHE A 380 -11.13 -9.33 -2.98
CA PHE A 380 -12.48 -9.83 -3.19
C PHE A 380 -12.68 -10.34 -4.62
N ALA A 381 -12.22 -9.60 -5.63
CA ALA A 381 -12.30 -10.01 -7.03
C ALA A 381 -11.55 -11.32 -7.29
N SER A 382 -10.39 -11.52 -6.66
CA SER A 382 -9.57 -12.72 -6.85
C SER A 382 -10.11 -13.96 -6.14
N ALA A 383 -10.78 -13.79 -4.99
CA ALA A 383 -11.19 -14.93 -4.16
C ALA A 383 -12.48 -14.67 -3.34
N PRO A 384 -13.62 -14.38 -3.99
CA PRO A 384 -14.81 -13.86 -3.30
C PRO A 384 -15.36 -14.85 -2.25
N THR A 385 -15.41 -16.14 -2.57
CA THR A 385 -15.89 -17.19 -1.65
C THR A 385 -14.98 -17.34 -0.44
N LYS A 386 -13.65 -17.29 -0.64
CA LYS A 386 -12.68 -17.41 0.46
C LYS A 386 -12.74 -16.21 1.38
N GLU A 387 -12.81 -14.99 0.82
CA GLU A 387 -12.93 -13.76 1.60
C GLU A 387 -14.24 -13.72 2.39
N ARG A 388 -15.36 -14.17 1.81
CA ARG A 388 -16.63 -14.33 2.55
C ARG A 388 -16.48 -15.31 3.72
N ALA A 389 -15.96 -16.50 3.47
CA ALA A 389 -15.79 -17.52 4.52
C ALA A 389 -14.87 -17.02 5.65
N ALA A 390 -13.76 -16.36 5.29
CA ALA A 390 -12.83 -15.76 6.24
C ALA A 390 -13.50 -14.67 7.08
N LYS A 391 -14.29 -13.78 6.46
CA LYS A 391 -15.01 -12.72 7.18
C LYS A 391 -16.07 -13.28 8.14
N LEU A 392 -16.88 -14.25 7.71
CA LEU A 392 -17.87 -14.89 8.58
C LEU A 392 -17.21 -15.63 9.75
N SER A 393 -16.10 -16.34 9.49
CA SER A 393 -15.35 -17.00 10.56
C SER A 393 -14.78 -15.99 11.56
N ASN A 394 -14.23 -14.87 11.08
CA ASN A 394 -13.71 -13.81 11.94
C ASN A 394 -14.81 -13.15 12.76
N ASP A 395 -15.99 -12.94 12.19
CA ASP A 395 -17.15 -12.40 12.90
C ASP A 395 -17.60 -13.32 14.04
N LEU A 396 -17.71 -14.63 13.77
CA LEU A 396 -18.01 -15.62 14.80
C LEU A 396 -16.96 -15.67 15.93
N LEU A 397 -15.68 -15.58 15.57
CA LEU A 397 -14.59 -15.55 16.55
C LEU A 397 -14.61 -14.28 17.39
N ASN A 398 -14.86 -13.12 16.76
CA ASN A 398 -14.99 -11.85 17.44
C ASN A 398 -16.22 -11.84 18.36
N GLY A 399 -17.37 -12.33 17.91
CA GLY A 399 -18.57 -12.45 18.73
C GLY A 399 -18.34 -13.32 19.97
N ARG A 400 -17.68 -14.49 19.82
CA ARG A 400 -17.30 -15.33 20.97
C ARG A 400 -16.34 -14.62 21.92
N ARG A 401 -15.34 -13.91 21.38
CA ARG A 401 -14.38 -13.14 22.17
C ARG A 401 -15.06 -12.01 22.93
N ASP A 402 -16.02 -11.34 22.32
CA ASP A 402 -16.71 -10.19 22.92
C ASP A 402 -17.66 -10.64 24.03
N VAL A 403 -18.37 -11.76 23.86
CA VAL A 403 -19.13 -12.41 24.94
C VAL A 403 -18.21 -12.78 26.10
N ARG A 404 -17.05 -13.39 25.82
CA ARG A 404 -16.07 -13.74 26.86
C ARG A 404 -15.53 -12.50 27.57
N ASN A 405 -15.20 -11.45 26.84
CA ASN A 405 -14.70 -10.20 27.39
C ASN A 405 -15.78 -9.48 28.20
N GLN A 406 -17.04 -9.52 27.77
CA GLN A 406 -18.16 -8.98 28.52
C GLN A 406 -18.35 -9.73 29.84
N ALA A 407 -18.40 -11.06 29.80
CA ALA A 407 -18.51 -11.88 31.01
C ALA A 407 -17.33 -11.65 31.96
N GLY A 408 -16.11 -11.58 31.43
CA GLY A 408 -14.92 -11.24 32.22
C GLY A 408 -15.01 -9.84 32.85
N ARG A 409 -15.50 -8.83 32.12
CA ARG A 409 -15.71 -7.48 32.66
C ARG A 409 -16.79 -7.43 33.73
N GLU A 410 -17.87 -8.20 33.57
CA GLU A 410 -18.95 -8.30 34.56
C GLU A 410 -18.44 -8.94 35.86
N ILE A 411 -17.70 -10.06 35.77
CA ILE A 411 -17.07 -10.70 36.93
C ILE A 411 -16.07 -9.77 37.63
N ILE A 412 -15.21 -9.08 36.87
CA ILE A 412 -14.27 -8.10 37.42
C ILE A 412 -15.03 -7.00 38.16
N ARG A 413 -16.11 -6.47 37.55
CA ARG A 413 -16.93 -5.42 38.16
C ARG A 413 -17.60 -5.89 39.44
N GLU A 414 -18.20 -7.09 39.43
CA GLU A 414 -18.88 -7.69 40.59
C GLU A 414 -17.90 -7.95 41.73
N LYS A 415 -16.78 -8.63 41.47
CA LYS A 415 -15.74 -8.89 42.48
C LYS A 415 -15.11 -7.61 43.02
N THR A 416 -14.95 -6.58 42.18
CA THR A 416 -14.47 -5.26 42.63
C THR A 416 -15.50 -4.57 43.51
N ALA A 417 -16.78 -4.60 43.14
CA ALA A 417 -17.85 -4.01 43.95
C ALA A 417 -18.03 -4.71 45.29
N ALA A 418 -17.78 -6.02 45.34
CA ALA A 418 -17.82 -6.83 46.56
C ALA A 418 -16.52 -6.75 47.39
N ASN A 419 -15.47 -6.07 46.93
CA ASN A 419 -14.11 -6.13 47.50
C ASN A 419 -13.56 -7.57 47.65
N GLU A 420 -14.07 -8.52 46.86
CA GLU A 420 -13.71 -9.94 46.88
C GLU A 420 -12.51 -10.24 45.97
N TRP A 421 -11.51 -9.37 45.98
CA TRP A 421 -10.22 -9.68 45.37
C TRP A 421 -9.40 -10.57 46.32
N THR A 422 -9.89 -11.78 46.60
CA THR A 422 -9.05 -12.82 47.19
C THR A 422 -8.17 -13.38 46.07
N SER A 423 -6.86 -13.20 46.21
CA SER A 423 -5.84 -13.45 45.19
C SER A 423 -5.60 -14.93 44.85
N ALA A 424 -6.55 -15.85 45.09
CA ALA A 424 -6.24 -17.28 45.09
C ALA A 424 -7.33 -18.27 44.66
N GLU A 425 -8.53 -17.88 44.21
CA GLU A 425 -9.59 -18.88 43.97
C GLU A 425 -9.97 -19.10 42.50
N ASP A 426 -10.11 -20.39 42.16
CA ASP A 426 -10.66 -20.90 40.91
C ASP A 426 -11.99 -20.18 40.58
N PHE A 427 -12.14 -19.70 39.34
CA PHE A 427 -13.37 -19.07 38.89
C PHE A 427 -13.95 -19.77 37.67
N GLU A 428 -15.28 -19.90 37.65
CA GLU A 428 -16.03 -20.39 36.50
C GLU A 428 -16.79 -19.22 35.85
N ILE A 429 -16.58 -19.02 34.56
CA ILE A 429 -17.35 -18.10 33.72
C ILE A 429 -18.46 -18.91 33.06
N ARG A 430 -19.72 -18.55 33.31
CA ARG A 430 -20.91 -19.16 32.69
C ARG A 430 -21.69 -18.13 31.87
N THR A 431 -22.48 -18.57 30.89
CA THR A 431 -23.45 -17.72 30.19
C THR A 431 -24.65 -17.42 31.10
N LYS A 432 -25.52 -16.49 30.68
CA LYS A 432 -26.81 -16.20 31.36
C LYS A 432 -27.72 -17.44 31.44
N ASP A 433 -27.60 -18.34 30.47
CA ASP A 433 -28.32 -19.63 30.43
C ASP A 433 -27.61 -20.74 31.22
N GLY A 434 -26.56 -20.40 31.99
CA GLY A 434 -25.85 -21.31 32.87
C GLY A 434 -24.81 -22.22 32.20
N GLN A 435 -24.55 -22.07 30.89
CA GLN A 435 -23.55 -22.87 30.18
C GLN A 435 -22.13 -22.42 30.52
N LEU A 436 -21.24 -23.37 30.80
CA LEU A 436 -19.84 -23.08 31.13
C LEU A 436 -19.07 -22.57 29.90
N VAL A 437 -18.57 -21.33 29.98
CA VAL A 437 -17.80 -20.65 28.93
C VAL A 437 -16.30 -20.80 29.19
N HIS A 438 -15.88 -20.74 30.45
CA HIS A 438 -14.48 -20.85 30.83
C HIS A 438 -14.33 -21.26 32.30
N LYS A 439 -13.30 -22.04 32.63
CA LYS A 439 -12.94 -22.33 34.02
C LYS A 439 -11.47 -21.92 34.20
N GLY A 440 -11.26 -20.81 34.88
CA GLY A 440 -9.93 -20.31 35.25
C GLY A 440 -9.49 -20.91 36.57
N GLY A 441 -8.34 -21.57 36.59
CA GLY A 441 -7.74 -22.14 37.78
C GLY A 441 -6.26 -22.47 37.56
N GLN A 442 -5.42 -22.19 38.54
CA GLN A 442 -3.96 -22.35 38.47
C GLN A 442 -3.54 -23.81 38.68
N ILE A 443 -4.12 -24.73 37.92
CA ILE A 443 -3.56 -26.06 37.72
C ILE A 443 -3.45 -26.20 36.21
N GLY A 444 -2.29 -25.83 35.68
CA GLY A 444 -2.01 -25.94 34.26
C GLY A 444 -2.40 -27.33 33.75
N ASP A 445 -2.99 -27.40 32.56
CA ASP A 445 -3.54 -28.64 31.97
C ASP A 445 -2.60 -29.87 32.08
N ASN A 446 -1.30 -29.64 32.22
CA ASN A 446 -0.30 -30.68 32.52
C ASN A 446 -0.48 -31.39 33.87
N ALA A 447 -0.78 -30.67 34.95
CA ALA A 447 -0.98 -31.25 36.28
C ALA A 447 -2.31 -32.02 36.35
N ARG A 448 -3.36 -31.56 35.66
CA ARG A 448 -4.62 -32.32 35.48
C ARG A 448 -4.42 -33.61 34.67
N ARG A 449 -3.59 -33.58 33.60
CA ARG A 449 -3.25 -34.80 32.83
C ARG A 449 -2.40 -35.80 33.62
N GLN A 450 -1.58 -35.35 34.58
CA GLN A 450 -0.83 -36.25 35.46
C GLN A 450 -1.70 -36.85 36.58
N LEU A 451 -2.65 -36.10 37.14
CA LEU A 451 -3.64 -36.60 38.10
C LEU A 451 -4.61 -37.62 37.48
N ALA A 452 -4.99 -37.45 36.21
CA ALA A 452 -5.84 -38.40 35.49
C ALA A 452 -5.15 -39.74 35.16
N LYS A 453 -3.81 -39.82 35.24
CA LYS A 453 -3.03 -41.05 34.98
C LYS A 453 -2.78 -41.92 36.21
N ARG A 454 -3.21 -41.50 37.41
CA ARG A 454 -2.99 -42.26 38.67
C ARG A 454 -4.22 -43.00 39.22
N ARG A 455 -5.21 -43.30 38.38
CA ARG A 455 -6.29 -44.23 38.76
C ARG A 455 -6.58 -45.24 37.67
N LYS A 456 -5.91 -46.39 37.76
CA LYS A 456 -6.46 -47.73 37.50
C LYS A 456 -5.55 -48.78 38.14
N ALA A 457 -6.13 -49.51 39.10
CA ALA A 457 -5.66 -50.69 39.83
C ALA A 457 -4.33 -50.55 40.58
#